data_AF-A0A0L0GHK1-F1
#
_entry.id   AF-A0A0L0GHK1-F1
#
_cell.length_a   1.000
_cell.length_b   1.000
_cell.length_c   1.000
_cell.angle_alpha   90.00
_cell.angle_beta   90.00
_cell.angle_gamma   90.00
#
_symmetry.space_group_name_H-M   'P 1'
#
loop_
_entity.id
_entity.type
_entity.pdbx_description
1 polymer ?
#
loop_
_entity_poly.entity_id
_entity_poly.type
_entity_poly.pdbx_seq_one_letter_code
_entity_poly.pdbx_strand_id
1 'polypeptide(L)'
;MTKVAKAKGKVVKAKGNVTKATKDKVPRVLWNFQTMAAELAGRGLQLLLFVGASLPMTILCNCDRREQFQAYWYYLRDRGTRCKFCNPNSPENTYDRIARDVAAEGYKLLTPFGEFKGASKKLSILCLCEEKTVDITIGHFRTGGARCTACADNKRKATVKRLYGVDHVLKIPEVKAKSVATLRRVYGVDNSMQNKEVRAKSVATVRRVYGVDHVSQNKEVRAKSVATMRRVHGVDYAMQNKEVRAKHVAAVRRVYGVDNVSQIEGVRTKAAATMVERYGYGYSGQVPHLRSLAKRSGYQTRSYDWKNVIGDDDERAIVFDYPNPRTGAMSRYFPDFYVPEHTLIVETKSIWTLDCYYDQNMAKFQTVVDEGFTLMVHVWPSRTAPVFETVIPAYHKDVSTLTYYTA
;
A
#
# COMPACT_ATOMS: atom_id res chain seq x y z
N MET A 1 -39.79 44.29 -21.68
CA MET A 1 -40.76 45.01 -20.82
C MET A 1 -40.88 44.16 -19.56
N THR A 2 -40.53 44.56 -18.34
CA THR A 2 -40.65 45.86 -17.66
C THR A 2 -39.60 45.89 -16.52
N LYS A 3 -38.84 46.98 -16.39
CA LYS A 3 -37.90 47.22 -15.29
C LYS A 3 -38.67 47.69 -14.05
N VAL A 4 -38.44 47.08 -12.89
CA VAL A 4 -38.85 47.64 -11.58
C VAL A 4 -37.58 47.95 -10.79
N ALA A 5 -37.34 49.24 -10.57
CA ALA A 5 -36.23 49.77 -9.80
C ALA A 5 -36.55 49.72 -8.29
N LYS A 6 -35.64 49.17 -7.47
CA LYS A 6 -35.70 49.28 -6.00
C LYS A 6 -34.95 50.53 -5.55
N ALA A 7 -35.68 51.48 -4.99
CA ALA A 7 -35.15 52.69 -4.36
C ALA A 7 -34.40 52.37 -3.05
N LYS A 8 -33.20 52.93 -2.89
CA LYS A 8 -32.40 52.91 -1.66
C LYS A 8 -32.80 54.11 -0.79
N GLY A 9 -33.45 53.85 0.34
CA GLY A 9 -33.72 54.87 1.36
C GLY A 9 -32.45 55.24 2.13
N LYS A 10 -32.02 56.50 2.04
CA LYS A 10 -31.04 57.13 2.94
C LYS A 10 -31.76 57.53 4.24
N VAL A 11 -31.37 56.97 5.38
CA VAL A 11 -31.74 57.49 6.69
C VAL A 11 -30.62 58.43 7.16
N VAL A 12 -30.95 59.72 7.22
CA VAL A 12 -30.12 60.79 7.77
C VAL A 12 -30.16 60.68 9.30
N LYS A 13 -29.01 60.47 9.97
CA LYS A 13 -28.91 60.54 11.42
C LYS A 13 -28.72 62.00 11.85
N ALA A 14 -29.74 62.56 12.50
CA ALA A 14 -29.65 63.85 13.18
C ALA A 14 -28.66 63.78 14.36
N LYS A 15 -27.75 64.76 14.44
CA LYS A 15 -26.85 64.97 15.58
C LYS A 15 -27.60 65.78 16.63
N GLY A 16 -28.14 65.09 17.65
CA GLY A 16 -28.61 65.74 18.87
C GLY A 16 -27.44 66.01 19.82
N ASN A 17 -27.19 67.28 20.14
CA ASN A 17 -26.32 67.69 21.24
C ASN A 17 -27.01 67.34 22.56
N VAL A 18 -26.39 66.49 23.37
CA VAL A 18 -26.76 66.30 24.78
C VAL A 18 -25.62 66.82 25.65
N THR A 19 -26.02 67.67 26.59
CA THR A 19 -25.23 68.48 27.52
C THR A 19 -24.23 67.68 28.36
N LYS A 20 -23.07 68.28 28.64
CA LYS A 20 -22.04 67.75 29.55
C LYS A 20 -22.61 67.67 30.98
N ALA A 21 -22.94 66.46 31.43
CA ALA A 21 -23.09 66.18 32.85
C ALA A 21 -21.72 66.31 33.54
N THR A 22 -21.68 67.11 34.60
CA THR A 22 -20.56 67.20 35.54
C THR A 22 -20.27 65.82 36.12
N LYS A 23 -19.07 65.27 35.84
CA LYS A 23 -18.60 64.04 36.47
C LYS A 23 -18.27 64.37 37.93
N ASP A 24 -19.15 63.98 38.84
CA ASP A 24 -18.81 63.87 40.25
C ASP A 24 -17.55 62.98 40.38
N LYS A 25 -16.48 63.55 40.94
CA LYS A 25 -15.24 62.83 41.19
C LYS A 25 -15.50 61.82 42.31
N VAL A 26 -15.71 60.57 41.92
CA VAL A 26 -15.66 59.41 42.83
C VAL A 26 -14.40 59.54 43.71
N PRO A 27 -14.51 59.38 45.05
CA PRO A 27 -13.36 59.48 45.94
C PRO A 27 -12.24 58.55 45.47
N ARG A 28 -10.99 59.06 45.38
CA ARG A 28 -9.83 58.22 45.09
C ARG A 28 -9.65 57.25 46.25
N VAL A 29 -10.00 55.98 46.03
CA VAL A 29 -9.64 54.89 46.94
C VAL A 29 -8.12 54.90 47.09
N LEU A 30 -7.63 55.14 48.31
CA LEU A 30 -6.22 55.02 48.67
C LEU A 30 -5.91 53.53 48.77
N TRP A 31 -5.33 53.00 47.69
CA TRP A 31 -4.88 51.61 47.62
C TRP A 31 -3.65 51.42 48.53
N ASN A 32 -3.75 50.44 49.43
CA ASN A 32 -2.65 50.04 50.31
C ASN A 32 -2.33 48.55 50.09
N PHE A 33 -1.23 48.07 50.66
CA PHE A 33 -0.77 46.69 50.45
C PHE A 33 -1.86 45.66 50.76
N GLN A 34 -2.57 45.82 51.88
CA GLN A 34 -3.55 44.84 52.37
C GLN A 34 -4.77 44.75 51.45
N THR A 35 -5.33 45.88 51.02
CA THR A 35 -6.51 45.91 50.13
C THR A 35 -6.16 45.37 48.74
N MET A 36 -4.97 45.71 48.22
CA MET A 36 -4.50 45.19 46.93
C MET A 36 -4.18 43.70 47.00
N ALA A 37 -3.53 43.23 48.07
CA ALA A 37 -3.19 41.83 48.25
C ALA A 37 -4.45 40.96 48.34
N ALA A 38 -5.49 41.40 49.06
CA ALA A 38 -6.78 40.69 49.14
C ALA A 38 -7.47 40.59 47.77
N GLU A 39 -7.50 41.68 46.99
CA GLU A 39 -8.09 41.66 45.65
C GLU A 39 -7.30 40.75 44.69
N LEU A 40 -5.97 40.73 44.77
CA LEU A 40 -5.13 39.86 43.97
C LEU A 40 -5.28 38.38 44.37
N ALA A 41 -5.41 38.08 45.66
CA ALA A 41 -5.59 36.73 46.17
C ALA A 41 -6.86 36.08 45.61
N GLY A 42 -7.97 36.84 45.56
CA GLY A 42 -9.22 36.39 44.92
C GLY A 42 -9.08 36.07 43.43
N ARG A 43 -8.00 36.52 42.79
CA ARG A 43 -7.67 36.24 41.39
C ARG A 43 -6.51 35.26 41.24
N GLY A 44 -6.09 34.56 42.30
CA GLY A 44 -4.99 33.59 42.28
C GLY A 44 -3.60 34.22 42.14
N LEU A 45 -3.42 35.46 42.63
CA LEU A 45 -2.16 36.18 42.60
C LEU A 45 -1.76 36.62 44.01
N GLN A 46 -0.48 36.51 44.34
CA GLN A 46 0.08 36.94 45.62
C GLN A 46 0.96 38.18 45.41
N LEU A 47 0.68 39.27 46.12
CA LEU A 47 1.50 40.48 46.12
C LEU A 47 2.72 40.26 47.01
N LEU A 48 3.93 40.33 46.44
CA LEU A 48 5.19 40.18 47.18
C LEU A 48 5.82 41.51 47.56
N LEU A 49 5.81 42.48 46.64
CA LEU A 49 6.40 43.80 46.86
C LEU A 49 5.51 44.91 46.31
N PHE A 50 5.23 45.89 47.16
CA PHE A 50 4.56 47.13 46.83
C PHE A 50 5.48 48.31 47.12
N VAL A 51 5.80 49.09 46.08
CA VAL A 51 6.59 50.33 46.20
C VAL A 51 5.68 51.56 46.02
N GLY A 52 4.64 51.44 45.20
CA GLY A 52 3.62 52.46 44.98
C GLY A 52 2.69 52.10 43.81
N ALA A 53 1.46 52.64 43.80
CA ALA A 53 0.44 52.27 42.81
C ALA A 53 0.81 52.62 41.35
N SER A 54 1.73 53.57 41.15
CA SER A 54 2.25 54.00 39.85
C SER A 54 3.55 53.29 39.44
N LEU A 55 4.06 52.38 40.27
CA LEU A 55 5.27 51.61 40.02
C LEU A 55 4.92 50.13 39.76
N PRO A 56 5.79 49.40 39.02
CA PRO A 56 5.60 47.97 38.83
C PRO A 56 5.75 47.25 40.16
N MET A 57 4.77 46.43 40.50
CA MET A 57 4.75 45.61 41.70
C MET A 57 5.20 44.21 41.38
N THR A 58 5.78 43.53 42.37
CA THR A 58 6.20 42.14 42.21
C THR A 58 5.07 41.21 42.65
N ILE A 59 4.62 40.37 41.73
CA ILE A 59 3.51 39.44 41.91
C ILE A 59 4.02 38.02 41.74
N LEU A 60 3.57 37.12 42.60
CA LEU A 60 3.70 35.68 42.43
C LEU A 60 2.38 35.11 41.94
N CYS A 61 2.41 34.38 40.82
CA CYS A 61 1.22 33.69 40.33
C CYS A 61 1.02 32.37 41.08
N ASN A 62 -0.18 32.08 41.57
CA ASN A 62 -0.49 30.81 42.23
C ASN A 62 -0.87 29.69 41.24
N CYS A 63 -0.32 29.73 40.03
CA CYS A 63 -0.42 28.59 39.11
C CYS A 63 0.63 27.52 39.47
N ASP A 64 0.53 26.34 38.85
CA ASP A 64 1.43 25.20 39.11
C ASP A 64 2.92 25.55 38.93
N ARG A 65 3.23 26.56 38.11
CA ARG A 65 4.61 26.99 37.84
C ARG A 65 5.14 28.05 38.81
N ARG A 66 4.30 28.61 39.69
CA ARG A 66 4.64 29.66 40.67
C ARG A 66 5.54 30.77 40.12
N GLU A 67 5.21 31.29 38.93
CA GLU A 67 6.02 32.30 38.25
C GLU A 67 5.90 33.67 38.94
N GLN A 68 7.03 34.30 39.19
CA GLN A 68 7.13 35.68 39.67
C GLN A 68 7.23 36.64 38.47
N PHE A 69 6.44 37.72 38.48
CA PHE A 69 6.46 38.73 37.41
C PHE A 69 6.16 40.13 37.95
N GLN A 70 6.50 41.13 37.15
CA GLN A 70 6.25 42.53 37.49
C GLN A 70 5.08 43.09 36.67
N ALA A 71 4.19 43.85 37.32
CA ALA A 71 3.08 44.53 36.66
C ALA A 71 2.60 45.75 37.45
N TYR A 72 2.08 46.75 36.74
CA TYR A 72 1.40 47.89 37.37
C TYR A 72 0.00 47.51 37.84
N TRP A 73 -0.49 48.20 38.87
CA TRP A 73 -1.82 47.96 39.44
C TRP A 73 -2.96 48.04 38.40
N TYR A 74 -2.94 49.06 37.54
CA TYR A 74 -3.91 49.22 36.45
C TYR A 74 -4.00 47.96 35.56
N TYR A 75 -2.86 47.37 35.21
CA TYR A 75 -2.82 46.18 34.34
C TYR A 75 -3.33 44.92 35.05
N LEU A 76 -3.11 44.79 36.35
CA LEU A 76 -3.61 43.66 37.14
C LEU A 76 -5.12 43.77 37.38
N ARG A 77 -5.59 44.96 37.77
CA ARG A 77 -6.98 45.22 38.14
C ARG A 77 -7.90 45.30 36.92
N ASP A 78 -7.57 46.15 35.96
CA ASP A 78 -8.46 46.53 34.86
C ASP A 78 -8.25 45.69 33.60
N ARG A 79 -7.01 45.24 33.34
CA ARG A 79 -6.67 44.41 32.17
C ARG A 79 -6.55 42.92 32.50
N GLY A 80 -6.62 42.55 33.79
CA GLY A 80 -6.55 41.15 34.22
C GLY A 80 -5.22 40.48 33.88
N THR A 81 -4.11 41.22 33.94
CA THR A 81 -2.77 40.70 33.57
C THR A 81 -2.40 39.48 34.41
N ARG A 82 -1.84 38.48 33.74
CA ARG A 82 -1.42 37.20 34.32
C ARG A 82 0.05 36.94 33.98
N CYS A 83 0.65 35.95 34.65
CA CYS A 83 1.98 35.47 34.28
C CYS A 83 2.00 34.91 32.85
N LYS A 84 3.20 34.75 32.29
CA LYS A 84 3.41 34.26 30.92
C LYS A 84 2.82 32.86 30.64
N PHE A 85 2.51 32.06 31.65
CA PHE A 85 1.88 30.75 31.46
C PHE A 85 0.35 30.78 31.58
N CYS A 86 -0.21 31.80 32.23
CA CYS A 86 -1.66 31.93 32.45
C CYS A 86 -2.29 32.97 31.52
N ASN A 87 -1.51 33.88 30.93
CA ASN A 87 -1.99 34.83 29.93
C ASN A 87 -2.38 34.07 28.64
N PRO A 88 -3.63 34.14 28.16
CA PRO A 88 -4.05 33.40 26.95
C PRO A 88 -3.33 33.82 25.66
N ASN A 89 -2.76 35.03 25.67
CA ASN A 89 -2.12 35.65 24.50
C ASN A 89 -0.58 35.57 24.56
N SER A 90 0.00 34.99 25.62
CA SER A 90 1.45 34.83 25.68
C SER A 90 1.92 33.68 24.77
N PRO A 91 3.15 33.79 24.22
CA PRO A 91 3.76 32.71 23.45
C PRO A 91 3.89 31.40 24.24
N GLU A 92 4.26 31.45 25.53
CA GLU A 92 4.49 30.29 26.39
C GLU A 92 3.19 29.50 26.62
N ASN A 93 2.11 30.17 27.03
CA ASN A 93 0.81 29.52 27.20
C ASN A 93 0.28 28.98 25.87
N THR A 94 0.48 29.74 24.78
CA THR A 94 0.08 29.29 23.45
C THR A 94 0.82 28.01 23.06
N TYR A 95 2.13 27.94 23.28
CA TYR A 95 2.95 26.76 23.01
C TYR A 95 2.54 25.58 23.88
N ASP A 96 2.38 25.77 25.19
CA ASP A 96 1.93 24.73 26.13
C ASP A 96 0.56 24.16 25.75
N ARG A 97 -0.38 25.02 25.34
CA ARG A 97 -1.70 24.59 24.88
C ARG A 97 -1.59 23.79 23.57
N ILE A 98 -0.76 24.23 22.63
CA ILE A 98 -0.53 23.49 21.38
C ILE A 98 0.07 22.11 21.67
N ALA A 99 1.08 22.04 22.54
CA ALA A 99 1.71 20.78 22.92
C ALA A 99 0.69 19.81 23.55
N ARG A 100 -0.20 20.30 24.42
CA ARG A 100 -1.29 19.51 25.01
C ARG A 100 -2.32 19.05 23.98
N ASP A 101 -2.77 19.92 23.08
CA ASP A 101 -3.74 19.57 22.03
C ASP A 101 -3.19 18.47 21.11
N VAL A 102 -1.92 18.60 20.72
CA VAL A 102 -1.20 17.65 19.86
C VAL A 102 -1.02 16.30 20.59
N ALA A 103 -0.62 16.33 21.87
CA ALA A 103 -0.48 15.13 22.70
C ALA A 103 -1.81 14.39 22.93
N ALA A 104 -2.91 15.13 23.14
CA ALA A 104 -4.24 14.54 23.34
C ALA A 104 -4.73 13.73 22.13
N GLU A 105 -4.31 14.09 20.91
CA GLU A 105 -4.61 13.31 19.70
C GLU A 105 -3.53 12.25 19.37
N GLY A 106 -2.55 12.01 20.25
CA GLY A 106 -1.53 10.98 20.08
C GLY A 106 -0.33 11.40 19.22
N TYR A 107 0.03 12.68 19.24
CA TYR A 107 1.20 13.22 18.52
C TYR A 107 2.18 13.86 19.49
N LYS A 108 3.45 13.96 19.09
CA LYS A 108 4.47 14.71 19.84
C LYS A 108 4.86 15.97 19.06
N LEU A 109 4.82 17.13 19.70
CA LEU A 109 5.33 18.36 19.11
C LEU A 109 6.87 18.29 19.05
N LEU A 110 7.45 18.43 17.87
CA LEU A 110 8.90 18.41 17.66
C LEU A 110 9.50 19.81 17.63
N THR A 111 8.77 20.81 17.12
CA THR A 111 9.25 22.19 17.12
C THR A 111 9.50 22.66 18.55
N PRO A 112 10.75 22.98 18.94
CA PRO A 112 11.06 23.45 20.27
C PRO A 112 10.52 24.87 20.48
N PHE A 113 10.32 25.27 21.74
CA PHE A 113 9.82 26.62 22.06
C PHE A 113 10.72 27.74 21.50
N GLY A 114 12.04 27.56 21.48
CA GLY A 114 12.97 28.55 20.94
C GLY A 114 12.77 28.87 19.45
N GLU A 115 12.16 27.95 18.69
CA GLU A 115 11.84 28.13 17.27
C GLU A 115 10.38 28.56 17.05
N PHE A 116 9.57 28.64 18.11
CA PHE A 116 8.16 28.95 18.03
C PHE A 116 7.92 30.42 17.67
N LYS A 117 7.54 30.67 16.40
CA LYS A 117 7.22 32.01 15.88
C LYS A 117 5.71 32.31 15.87
N GLY A 118 4.93 31.60 16.69
CA GLY A 118 3.48 31.78 16.83
C GLY A 118 2.64 30.71 16.12
N ALA A 119 1.37 30.64 16.51
CA ALA A 119 0.41 29.59 16.14
C ALA A 119 0.06 29.52 14.63
N SER A 120 0.25 30.62 13.89
CA SER A 120 -0.02 30.68 12.45
C SER A 120 1.10 30.11 11.59
N LYS A 121 2.29 29.90 12.16
CA LYS A 121 3.44 29.34 11.46
C LYS A 121 3.40 27.82 11.47
N LYS A 122 4.20 27.21 10.58
CA LYS A 122 4.33 25.76 10.48
C LYS A 122 5.06 25.23 11.72
N LEU A 123 4.58 24.11 12.23
CA LEU A 123 5.12 23.36 13.36
C LEU A 123 5.25 21.91 12.93
N SER A 124 6.37 21.28 13.28
CA SER A 124 6.60 19.87 12.99
C SER A 124 6.10 19.03 14.16
N ILE A 125 5.26 18.04 13.85
CA ILE A 125 4.75 17.05 14.81
C ILE A 125 5.15 15.64 14.38
N LEU A 126 5.37 14.76 15.35
CA LEU A 126 5.61 13.34 15.16
C LEU A 126 4.31 12.56 15.38
N CYS A 127 3.86 11.80 14.38
CA CYS A 127 2.79 10.82 14.56
C CYS A 127 3.33 9.53 15.17
N LEU A 128 2.74 9.10 16.28
CA LEU A 128 3.06 7.82 16.93
C LEU A 128 2.58 6.59 16.13
N CYS A 129 1.79 6.80 15.08
CA CYS A 129 1.23 5.75 14.25
C CYS A 129 2.25 5.06 13.32
N GLU A 130 3.18 5.82 12.75
CA GLU A 130 4.13 5.35 11.73
C GLU A 130 5.50 6.06 11.88
N GLU A 131 5.77 6.68 13.03
CA GLU A 131 6.96 7.52 13.28
C GLU A 131 7.20 8.60 12.20
N LYS A 132 6.12 9.13 11.63
CA LYS A 132 6.21 10.14 10.57
C LYS A 132 6.15 11.54 11.14
N THR A 133 7.09 12.36 10.69
CA THR A 133 7.07 13.81 10.91
C THR A 133 6.16 14.48 9.88
N VAL A 134 5.28 15.36 10.35
CA VAL A 134 4.36 16.14 9.51
C VAL A 134 4.40 17.60 9.94
N ASP A 135 4.55 18.49 8.96
CA ASP A 135 4.43 19.93 9.19
C ASP A 135 2.97 20.36 9.14
N ILE A 136 2.54 21.04 10.20
CA ILE A 136 1.17 21.47 10.40
C ILE A 136 1.10 22.95 10.74
N THR A 137 -0.06 23.57 10.51
CA THR A 137 -0.45 24.80 11.21
C THR A 137 -1.51 24.44 12.24
N ILE A 138 -1.54 25.08 13.41
CA ILE A 138 -2.48 24.65 14.46
C ILE A 138 -3.95 24.82 14.05
N GLY A 139 -4.24 25.84 13.24
CA GLY A 139 -5.57 26.04 12.68
C GLY A 139 -6.04 24.82 11.90
N HIS A 140 -5.22 24.34 10.96
CA HIS A 140 -5.55 23.16 10.16
C HIS A 140 -5.47 21.85 10.94
N PHE A 141 -4.64 21.76 11.98
CA PHE A 141 -4.63 20.60 12.87
C PHE A 141 -5.99 20.44 13.57
N ARG A 142 -6.54 21.54 14.09
CA ARG A 142 -7.82 21.58 14.80
C ARG A 142 -9.03 21.40 13.87
N THR A 143 -9.08 22.10 12.74
CA THR A 143 -10.28 22.13 11.87
C THR A 143 -10.13 21.33 10.58
N GLY A 144 -8.92 21.26 10.02
CA GLY A 144 -8.69 21.01 8.59
C GLY A 144 -7.99 19.70 8.25
N GLY A 145 -7.78 18.79 9.20
CA GLY A 145 -7.22 17.48 8.86
C GLY A 145 -5.70 17.39 8.77
N ALA A 146 -4.93 18.42 9.14
CA ALA A 146 -3.46 18.39 9.06
C ALA A 146 -2.86 17.43 10.08
N ARG A 147 -2.57 16.21 9.62
CA ARG A 147 -1.99 15.08 10.35
C ARG A 147 -1.46 14.10 9.29
N CYS A 148 -0.88 12.96 9.69
CA CYS A 148 -0.46 11.96 8.72
C CYS A 148 -1.66 11.42 7.92
N THR A 149 -1.40 10.84 6.75
CA THR A 149 -2.43 10.33 5.84
C THR A 149 -3.33 9.28 6.50
N ALA A 150 -2.77 8.36 7.28
CA ALA A 150 -3.52 7.32 7.98
C ALA A 150 -4.48 7.92 9.02
N CYS A 151 -4.00 8.81 9.88
CA CYS A 151 -4.82 9.43 10.91
C CYS A 151 -5.84 10.42 10.35
N ALA A 152 -5.49 11.14 9.27
CA ALA A 152 -6.44 11.96 8.53
C ALA A 152 -7.59 11.10 7.98
N ASP A 153 -7.26 9.95 7.38
CA ASP A 153 -8.25 9.02 6.84
C ASP A 153 -9.14 8.41 7.93
N ASN A 154 -8.57 8.01 9.06
CA ASN A 154 -9.31 7.50 10.20
C ASN A 154 -10.26 8.54 10.80
N LYS A 155 -9.80 9.78 11.01
CA LYS A 155 -10.64 10.88 11.53
C LYS A 155 -11.77 11.20 10.56
N ARG A 156 -11.49 11.21 9.25
CA ARG A 156 -12.50 11.39 8.20
C ARG A 156 -13.55 10.27 8.25
N LYS A 157 -13.13 9.00 8.25
CA LYS A 157 -14.03 7.84 8.35
C LYS A 157 -14.89 7.90 9.62
N ALA A 158 -14.29 8.19 10.77
CA ALA A 158 -15.00 8.31 12.04
C ALA A 158 -16.04 9.44 12.01
N THR A 159 -15.69 10.59 11.44
CA THR A 159 -16.61 11.74 11.30
C THR A 159 -17.78 11.41 10.39
N VAL A 160 -17.53 10.83 9.21
CA VAL A 160 -18.61 10.45 8.28
C VAL A 160 -19.48 9.36 8.92
N LYS A 161 -18.89 8.40 9.63
CA LYS A 161 -19.62 7.33 10.32
C LYS A 161 -20.52 7.89 11.43
N ARG A 162 -20.02 8.85 12.21
CA ARG A 162 -20.80 9.52 13.26
C ARG A 162 -21.98 10.32 12.70
N LEU A 163 -21.78 11.00 11.57
CA LEU A 163 -22.81 11.89 11.00
C LEU A 163 -23.82 11.16 10.11
N TYR A 164 -23.39 10.12 9.40
CA TYR A 164 -24.18 9.50 8.32
C TYR A 164 -24.24 7.96 8.40
N GLY A 165 -23.68 7.35 9.43
CA GLY A 165 -23.67 5.88 9.61
C GLY A 165 -22.75 5.11 8.64
N VAL A 166 -22.12 5.78 7.67
CA VAL A 166 -21.24 5.19 6.65
C VAL A 166 -19.80 5.70 6.78
N ASP A 167 -18.81 4.93 6.32
CA ASP A 167 -17.39 5.30 6.41
C ASP A 167 -16.89 6.22 5.27
N HIS A 168 -17.73 6.43 4.25
CA HIS A 168 -17.37 7.16 3.04
C HIS A 168 -18.57 7.88 2.44
N VAL A 169 -18.39 9.14 2.06
CA VAL A 169 -19.47 10.02 1.60
C VAL A 169 -20.17 9.47 0.34
N LEU A 170 -19.43 8.81 -0.57
CA LEU A 170 -20.02 8.16 -1.75
C LEU A 170 -20.88 6.92 -1.45
N LYS A 171 -20.89 6.42 -0.20
CA LYS A 171 -21.85 5.39 0.23
C LYS A 171 -23.21 6.00 0.60
N ILE A 172 -23.30 7.32 0.74
CA ILE A 172 -24.56 8.03 0.96
C ILE A 172 -25.33 8.05 -0.37
N PRO A 173 -26.55 7.47 -0.44
CA PRO A 173 -27.29 7.33 -1.69
C PRO A 173 -27.52 8.67 -2.41
N GLU A 174 -27.88 9.72 -1.67
CA GLU A 174 -28.12 11.06 -2.24
C GLU A 174 -26.88 11.66 -2.89
N VAL A 175 -25.71 11.52 -2.26
CA VAL A 175 -24.44 12.04 -2.82
C VAL A 175 -24.06 11.25 -4.06
N LYS A 176 -24.21 9.92 -4.03
CA LYS A 176 -23.95 9.07 -5.18
C LYS A 176 -24.88 9.43 -6.35
N ALA A 177 -26.17 9.64 -6.10
CA ALA A 177 -27.14 10.04 -7.11
C ALA A 177 -26.79 11.40 -7.74
N LYS A 178 -26.43 12.41 -6.93
CA LYS A 178 -25.98 13.72 -7.43
C LYS A 178 -24.71 13.62 -8.29
N SER A 179 -23.78 12.75 -7.90
CA SER A 179 -22.57 12.46 -8.69
C SER A 179 -22.91 11.86 -10.05
N VAL A 180 -23.79 10.85 -10.09
CA VAL A 180 -24.23 10.20 -11.34
C VAL A 180 -25.00 11.19 -12.23
N ALA A 181 -25.92 11.98 -11.66
CA ALA A 181 -26.66 13.01 -12.40
C ALA A 181 -25.72 14.04 -13.05
N THR A 182 -24.65 14.43 -12.34
CA THR A 182 -23.64 15.33 -12.87
C THR A 182 -22.86 14.69 -14.03
N LEU A 183 -22.46 13.42 -13.90
CA LEU A 183 -21.77 12.70 -14.97
C LEU A 183 -22.66 12.51 -16.20
N ARG A 184 -23.94 12.20 -16.02
CA ARG A 184 -24.92 12.16 -17.12
C ARG A 184 -25.06 13.50 -17.82
N ARG A 185 -25.17 14.59 -17.06
CA ARG A 185 -25.29 15.95 -17.63
C ARG A 185 -24.06 16.37 -18.43
N VAL A 186 -22.85 16.05 -17.95
CA VAL A 186 -21.60 16.52 -18.57
C VAL A 186 -21.10 15.58 -19.66
N TYR A 187 -21.22 14.27 -19.45
CA TYR A 187 -20.61 13.25 -20.32
C TYR A 187 -21.61 12.27 -20.95
N GLY A 188 -22.90 12.37 -20.63
CA GLY A 188 -23.94 11.46 -21.12
C GLY A 188 -23.88 10.04 -20.53
N VAL A 189 -23.02 9.79 -19.54
CA VAL A 189 -22.73 8.45 -18.99
C VAL A 189 -22.63 8.48 -17.47
N ASP A 190 -22.80 7.32 -16.83
CA ASP A 190 -22.81 7.19 -15.36
C ASP A 190 -21.39 7.16 -14.77
N ASN A 191 -20.40 6.88 -15.61
CA ASN A 191 -18.99 6.85 -15.26
C ASN A 191 -18.18 7.53 -16.37
N SER A 192 -17.32 8.48 -16.01
CA SER A 192 -16.50 9.22 -16.97
C SER A 192 -15.66 8.30 -17.89
N MET A 193 -15.23 7.13 -17.43
CA MET A 193 -14.46 6.18 -18.24
C MET A 193 -15.28 5.43 -19.30
N GLN A 194 -16.62 5.52 -19.25
CA GLN A 194 -17.49 5.04 -20.33
C GLN A 194 -17.55 6.03 -21.50
N ASN A 195 -17.27 7.31 -21.26
CA ASN A 195 -17.20 8.30 -22.32
C ASN A 195 -15.95 8.04 -23.18
N LYS A 196 -16.17 7.88 -24.50
CA LYS A 196 -15.13 7.49 -25.44
C LYS A 196 -13.99 8.53 -25.51
N GLU A 197 -14.30 9.82 -25.42
CA GLU A 197 -13.29 10.89 -25.49
C GLU A 197 -12.42 10.91 -24.23
N VAL A 198 -13.03 10.77 -23.04
CA VAL A 198 -12.29 10.68 -21.78
C VAL A 198 -11.37 9.45 -21.79
N ARG A 199 -11.88 8.31 -22.26
CA ARG A 199 -11.09 7.09 -22.39
C ARG A 199 -9.93 7.25 -23.38
N ALA A 200 -10.15 7.89 -24.53
CA ALA A 200 -9.11 8.15 -25.51
C ALA A 200 -8.01 9.07 -24.94
N LYS A 201 -8.38 10.14 -24.22
CA LYS A 201 -7.42 11.02 -23.53
C LYS A 201 -6.60 10.28 -22.47
N SER A 202 -7.23 9.36 -21.73
CA SER A 202 -6.54 8.51 -20.76
C SER A 202 -5.50 7.61 -21.44
N VAL A 203 -5.87 6.90 -22.50
CA VAL A 203 -4.95 6.03 -23.27
C VAL A 203 -3.81 6.85 -23.88
N ALA A 204 -4.10 8.00 -24.49
CA ALA A 204 -3.07 8.87 -25.06
C ALA A 204 -2.06 9.36 -24.01
N THR A 205 -2.54 9.66 -22.80
CA THR A 205 -1.67 10.06 -21.68
C THR A 205 -0.78 8.90 -21.23
N VAL A 206 -1.33 7.69 -21.09
CA VAL A 206 -0.56 6.50 -20.71
C VAL A 206 0.49 6.16 -21.78
N ARG A 207 0.12 6.22 -23.06
CA ARG A 207 1.05 6.01 -24.17
C ARG A 207 2.18 7.04 -24.18
N ARG A 208 1.87 8.32 -23.96
CA ARG A 208 2.87 9.40 -23.89
C ARG A 208 3.86 9.22 -22.73
N VAL A 209 3.40 8.80 -21.56
CA VAL A 209 4.24 8.72 -20.35
C VAL A 209 4.97 7.38 -20.26
N TYR A 210 4.33 6.28 -20.65
CA TYR A 210 4.82 4.92 -20.40
C TYR A 210 5.08 4.09 -21.67
N GLY A 211 4.80 4.64 -22.86
CA GLY A 211 4.98 3.94 -24.14
C GLY A 211 4.04 2.76 -24.38
N VAL A 212 3.02 2.57 -23.54
CA VAL A 212 2.08 1.44 -23.59
C VAL A 212 0.64 1.93 -23.56
N ASP A 213 -0.32 1.12 -24.00
CA ASP A 213 -1.74 1.52 -24.01
C ASP A 213 -2.42 1.32 -22.65
N HIS A 214 -1.84 0.46 -21.81
CA HIS A 214 -2.31 0.22 -20.47
C HIS A 214 -1.16 0.20 -19.47
N VAL A 215 -1.28 0.94 -18.37
CA VAL A 215 -0.21 1.12 -17.37
C VAL A 215 0.32 -0.22 -16.87
N SER A 216 -0.55 -1.22 -16.72
CA SER A 216 -0.14 -2.56 -16.27
C SER A 216 0.70 -3.34 -17.30
N GLN A 217 0.87 -2.88 -18.53
CA GLN A 217 1.79 -3.48 -19.52
C GLN A 217 3.22 -2.95 -19.36
N ASN A 218 3.40 -1.79 -18.73
CA ASN A 218 4.71 -1.22 -18.50
C ASN A 218 5.52 -2.11 -17.54
N LYS A 219 6.73 -2.51 -17.97
CA LYS A 219 7.58 -3.47 -17.24
C LYS A 219 7.99 -2.94 -15.86
N GLU A 220 8.30 -1.65 -15.73
CA GLU A 220 8.70 -1.05 -14.45
C GLU A 220 7.55 -1.02 -13.45
N VAL A 221 6.34 -0.66 -13.91
CA VAL A 221 5.15 -0.67 -13.06
C VAL A 221 4.81 -2.09 -12.61
N ARG A 222 4.97 -3.09 -13.49
CA ARG A 222 4.83 -4.51 -13.12
C ARG A 222 5.86 -4.91 -12.07
N ALA A 223 7.13 -4.58 -12.26
CA ALA A 223 8.20 -4.90 -11.30
C ALA A 223 7.94 -4.27 -9.92
N LYS A 224 7.52 -3.00 -9.87
CA LYS A 224 7.14 -2.32 -8.61
C LYS A 224 5.94 -2.98 -7.93
N SER A 225 4.97 -3.44 -8.71
CA SER A 225 3.79 -4.17 -8.20
C SER A 225 4.21 -5.51 -7.58
N VAL A 226 5.05 -6.29 -8.27
CA VAL A 226 5.60 -7.56 -7.77
C VAL A 226 6.45 -7.34 -6.51
N ALA A 227 7.36 -6.36 -6.51
CA ALA A 227 8.19 -6.05 -5.34
C ALA A 227 7.33 -5.68 -4.11
N THR A 228 6.25 -4.94 -4.32
CA THR A 228 5.30 -4.61 -3.25
C THR A 228 4.59 -5.85 -2.73
N MET A 229 4.11 -6.73 -3.62
CA MET A 229 3.46 -7.98 -3.21
C MET A 229 4.40 -8.92 -2.48
N ARG A 230 5.67 -9.03 -2.91
CA ARG A 230 6.71 -9.78 -2.19
C ARG A 230 6.94 -9.23 -0.79
N ARG A 231 7.07 -7.90 -0.67
CA ARG A 231 7.29 -7.24 0.62
C ARG A 231 6.13 -7.43 1.60
N VAL A 232 4.88 -7.37 1.12
CA VAL A 232 3.68 -7.40 1.98
C VAL A 232 3.17 -8.83 2.22
N HIS A 233 3.27 -9.70 1.22
CA HIS A 233 2.62 -11.02 1.20
C HIS A 233 3.55 -12.19 0.86
N GLY A 234 4.84 -11.95 0.61
CA GLY A 234 5.83 -12.98 0.28
C GLY A 234 5.65 -13.65 -1.08
N VAL A 235 4.74 -13.14 -1.92
CA VAL A 235 4.37 -13.73 -3.23
C VAL A 235 4.32 -12.66 -4.32
N ASP A 236 4.40 -13.07 -5.58
CA ASP A 236 4.39 -12.14 -6.71
C ASP A 236 3.00 -11.59 -7.01
N TYR A 237 1.97 -12.40 -6.74
CA TYR A 237 0.59 -12.07 -7.03
C TYR A 237 -0.31 -12.35 -5.83
N ALA A 238 -1.22 -11.43 -5.53
CA ALA A 238 -2.08 -11.48 -4.33
C ALA A 238 -2.83 -12.81 -4.17
N MET A 239 -3.32 -13.42 -5.25
CA MET A 239 -4.07 -14.68 -5.19
C MET A 239 -3.22 -15.93 -4.91
N GLN A 240 -1.89 -15.83 -4.98
CA GLN A 240 -0.97 -16.89 -4.56
C GLN A 240 -0.85 -16.96 -3.02
N ASN A 241 -1.11 -15.85 -2.32
CA ASN A 241 -1.11 -15.82 -0.87
C ASN A 241 -2.36 -16.57 -0.35
N LYS A 242 -2.14 -17.58 0.51
CA LYS A 242 -3.20 -18.46 1.03
C LYS A 242 -4.27 -17.69 1.80
N GLU A 243 -3.89 -16.68 2.60
CA GLU A 243 -4.84 -15.90 3.39
C GLU A 243 -5.71 -14.99 2.51
N VAL A 244 -5.12 -14.33 1.52
CA VAL A 244 -5.86 -13.51 0.55
C VAL A 244 -6.84 -14.38 -0.23
N ARG A 245 -6.41 -15.56 -0.67
CA ARG A 245 -7.27 -16.53 -1.36
C ARG A 245 -8.42 -17.01 -0.47
N ALA A 246 -8.15 -17.34 0.80
CA ALA A 246 -9.17 -17.75 1.76
C ALA A 246 -10.21 -16.64 2.00
N LYS A 247 -9.76 -15.39 2.21
CA LYS A 247 -10.64 -14.23 2.34
C LYS A 247 -11.52 -14.01 1.11
N HIS A 248 -10.95 -14.20 -0.09
CA HIS A 248 -11.69 -14.13 -1.34
C HIS A 248 -12.80 -15.20 -1.40
N VAL A 249 -12.47 -16.47 -1.16
CA VAL A 249 -13.44 -17.57 -1.17
C VAL A 249 -14.54 -17.35 -0.13
N ALA A 250 -14.20 -16.96 1.10
CA ALA A 250 -15.18 -16.66 2.14
C ALA A 250 -16.13 -15.50 1.74
N ALA A 251 -15.61 -14.47 1.08
CA ALA A 251 -16.43 -13.35 0.60
C ALA A 251 -17.39 -13.78 -0.50
N VAL A 252 -16.93 -14.61 -1.46
CA VAL A 252 -17.79 -15.16 -2.53
C VAL A 252 -18.87 -16.06 -1.93
N ARG A 253 -18.51 -16.95 -1.02
CA ARG A 253 -19.45 -17.86 -0.34
C ARG A 253 -20.50 -17.11 0.46
N ARG A 254 -20.12 -16.03 1.15
CA ARG A 254 -21.07 -15.19 1.91
C ARG A 254 -22.13 -14.52 1.02
N VAL A 255 -21.75 -14.07 -0.17
CA VAL A 255 -22.65 -13.32 -1.06
C VAL A 255 -23.45 -14.24 -1.98
N TYR A 256 -22.83 -15.33 -2.44
CA TYR A 256 -23.39 -16.18 -3.51
C TYR A 256 -23.58 -17.64 -3.11
N GLY A 257 -23.19 -18.05 -1.90
CA GLY A 257 -23.31 -19.44 -1.42
C GLY A 257 -22.33 -20.44 -2.05
N VAL A 258 -21.49 -20.00 -2.99
CA VAL A 258 -20.54 -20.82 -3.76
C VAL A 258 -19.10 -20.39 -3.51
N ASP A 259 -18.14 -21.29 -3.72
CA ASP A 259 -16.71 -20.98 -3.53
C ASP A 259 -16.10 -20.26 -4.75
N ASN A 260 -16.73 -20.40 -5.92
CA ASN A 260 -16.34 -19.73 -7.15
C ASN A 260 -17.58 -19.23 -7.90
N VAL A 261 -17.56 -17.97 -8.33
CA VAL A 261 -18.63 -17.33 -9.11
C VAL A 261 -18.93 -18.08 -10.41
N SER A 262 -17.95 -18.82 -10.96
CA SER A 262 -18.17 -19.68 -12.13
C SER A 262 -19.03 -20.91 -11.86
N GLN A 263 -19.33 -21.24 -10.60
CA GLN A 263 -20.27 -22.31 -10.23
C GLN A 263 -21.72 -21.83 -10.34
N ILE A 264 -21.96 -20.51 -10.36
CA ILE A 264 -23.30 -19.93 -10.53
C ILE A 264 -23.77 -20.21 -11.96
N GLU A 265 -24.89 -20.90 -12.09
CA GLU A 265 -25.46 -21.28 -13.39
C GLU A 265 -25.66 -20.07 -14.31
N GLY A 266 -26.29 -19.00 -13.82
CA GLY A 266 -26.49 -17.77 -14.60
C GLY A 266 -25.20 -17.13 -15.11
N VAL A 267 -24.07 -17.33 -14.43
CA VAL A 267 -22.75 -16.86 -14.90
C VAL A 267 -22.21 -17.79 -15.99
N ARG A 268 -22.34 -19.11 -15.82
CA ARG A 268 -21.93 -20.09 -16.83
C ARG A 268 -22.70 -19.93 -18.13
N THR A 269 -24.02 -19.75 -18.05
CA THR A 269 -24.89 -19.59 -19.22
C THR A 269 -24.54 -18.31 -19.99
N LYS A 270 -24.32 -17.20 -19.27
CA LYS A 270 -23.87 -15.95 -19.91
C LYS A 270 -22.48 -16.10 -20.55
N ALA A 271 -21.55 -16.76 -19.88
CA ALA A 271 -20.22 -17.01 -20.42
C ALA A 271 -20.27 -17.84 -21.71
N ALA A 272 -21.08 -18.91 -21.73
CA ALA A 272 -21.28 -19.74 -22.91
C ALA A 272 -21.96 -18.96 -24.05
N ALA A 273 -23.00 -18.17 -23.76
CA ALA A 273 -23.67 -17.34 -24.76
C ALA A 273 -22.71 -16.33 -25.41
N THR A 274 -21.88 -15.64 -24.62
CA THR A 274 -20.86 -14.72 -25.16
C THR A 274 -19.79 -15.46 -25.97
N MET A 275 -19.44 -16.69 -25.61
CA MET A 275 -18.48 -17.51 -26.35
C MET A 275 -19.02 -17.87 -27.75
N VAL A 276 -20.29 -18.25 -27.82
CA VAL A 276 -20.99 -18.54 -29.07
C VAL A 276 -21.12 -17.27 -29.90
N GLU A 277 -21.55 -16.15 -29.31
CA GLU A 277 -21.70 -14.87 -30.01
C GLU A 277 -20.38 -14.39 -30.63
N ARG A 278 -19.27 -14.44 -29.89
CA ARG A 278 -17.98 -13.88 -30.35
C ARG A 278 -17.19 -14.81 -31.25
N TYR A 279 -17.29 -16.11 -31.01
CA TYR A 279 -16.40 -17.09 -31.64
C TYR A 279 -17.14 -18.21 -32.36
N GLY A 280 -18.45 -18.37 -32.16
CA GLY A 280 -19.24 -19.46 -32.75
C GLY A 280 -19.12 -20.79 -32.00
N TYR A 281 -18.47 -20.83 -30.84
CA TYR A 281 -18.21 -22.06 -30.09
C TYR A 281 -18.75 -21.99 -28.66
N GLY A 282 -19.17 -23.12 -28.11
CA GLY A 282 -19.64 -23.20 -26.72
C GLY A 282 -18.51 -23.16 -25.69
N TYR A 283 -17.26 -23.38 -26.12
CA TYR A 283 -16.10 -23.44 -25.24
C TYR A 283 -14.83 -22.90 -25.90
N SER A 284 -13.95 -22.27 -25.11
CA SER A 284 -12.70 -21.66 -25.59
C SER A 284 -11.74 -22.65 -26.25
N GLY A 285 -11.66 -23.88 -25.75
CA GLY A 285 -10.81 -24.93 -26.31
C GLY A 285 -11.25 -25.44 -27.70
N GLN A 286 -12.49 -25.16 -28.10
CA GLN A 286 -12.98 -25.50 -29.44
C GLN A 286 -12.57 -24.46 -30.49
N VAL A 287 -12.23 -23.24 -30.07
CA VAL A 287 -11.83 -22.18 -30.98
C VAL A 287 -10.45 -22.47 -31.56
N PRO A 288 -10.29 -22.67 -32.89
CA PRO A 288 -9.04 -23.13 -33.49
C PRO A 288 -7.83 -22.25 -33.15
N HIS A 289 -7.98 -20.92 -33.19
CA HIS A 289 -6.89 -19.99 -32.91
C HIS A 289 -6.53 -19.89 -31.42
N LEU A 290 -7.49 -20.03 -30.51
CA LEU A 290 -7.21 -20.09 -29.06
C LEU A 290 -6.56 -21.42 -28.69
N ARG A 291 -7.01 -22.52 -29.31
CA ARG A 291 -6.40 -23.83 -29.16
C ARG A 291 -4.95 -23.85 -29.66
N SER A 292 -4.66 -23.20 -30.79
CA SER A 292 -3.29 -23.10 -31.30
C SER A 292 -2.39 -22.19 -30.45
N LEU A 293 -2.93 -21.12 -29.85
CA LEU A 293 -2.23 -20.32 -28.85
C LEU A 293 -1.92 -21.13 -27.59
N ALA A 294 -2.90 -21.88 -27.08
CA ALA A 294 -2.74 -22.73 -25.91
C ALA A 294 -1.64 -23.79 -26.12
N LYS A 295 -1.59 -24.42 -27.31
CA LYS A 295 -0.52 -25.35 -27.71
C LYS A 295 0.87 -24.68 -27.73
N ARG A 296 0.97 -23.44 -28.21
CA ARG A 296 2.23 -22.67 -28.20
C ARG A 296 2.69 -22.30 -26.79
N SER A 297 1.76 -22.12 -25.85
CA SER A 297 2.06 -21.69 -24.47
C SER A 297 2.19 -22.83 -23.46
N GLY A 298 1.75 -24.05 -23.77
CA GLY A 298 1.70 -25.16 -22.81
C GLY A 298 1.83 -26.51 -23.51
N TYR A 299 2.89 -27.25 -23.13
CA TYR A 299 3.45 -28.49 -23.69
C TYR A 299 4.70 -28.27 -24.56
N GLN A 300 5.82 -27.92 -23.93
CA GLN A 300 7.10 -28.52 -24.32
C GLN A 300 7.13 -29.98 -23.81
N THR A 301 6.37 -30.87 -24.43
CA THR A 301 6.93 -32.21 -24.65
C THR A 301 8.04 -31.98 -25.66
N ARG A 302 9.30 -32.21 -25.28
CA ARG A 302 10.37 -32.37 -26.27
C ARG A 302 10.00 -33.60 -27.10
N SER A 303 9.22 -33.42 -28.17
CA SER A 303 8.95 -34.50 -29.12
C SER A 303 10.14 -34.54 -30.08
N TYR A 304 10.95 -35.58 -29.96
CA TYR A 304 11.97 -35.89 -30.96
C TYR A 304 11.28 -36.58 -32.14
N ASP A 305 11.68 -36.25 -33.37
CA ASP A 305 11.23 -37.03 -34.53
C ASP A 305 11.81 -38.44 -34.40
N TRP A 306 10.94 -39.45 -34.32
CA TRP A 306 11.34 -40.85 -34.10
C TRP A 306 12.27 -41.36 -35.20
N LYS A 307 12.26 -40.74 -36.39
CA LYS A 307 13.19 -41.05 -37.49
C LYS A 307 14.63 -40.69 -37.20
N ASN A 308 14.88 -39.85 -36.19
CA ASN A 308 16.21 -39.37 -35.80
C ASN A 308 16.66 -39.98 -34.45
N VAL A 309 15.93 -40.97 -33.91
CA VAL A 309 16.31 -41.70 -32.70
C VAL A 309 16.86 -43.06 -33.13
N ILE A 310 18.13 -43.31 -32.83
CA ILE A 310 18.78 -44.58 -33.13
C ILE A 310 18.70 -45.44 -31.87
N GLY A 311 18.10 -46.63 -32.00
CA GLY A 311 17.97 -47.61 -30.92
C GLY A 311 18.91 -48.81 -31.08
N ASP A 312 18.80 -49.78 -30.18
CA ASP A 312 19.70 -50.95 -30.08
C ASP A 312 19.67 -51.86 -31.33
N ASP A 313 18.56 -51.86 -32.08
CA ASP A 313 18.37 -52.69 -33.29
C ASP A 313 19.01 -52.09 -34.56
N ASP A 314 19.37 -50.80 -34.53
CA ASP A 314 19.96 -50.08 -35.66
C ASP A 314 21.50 -50.12 -35.57
N GLU A 315 22.10 -51.24 -35.98
CA GLU A 315 23.55 -51.47 -36.14
C GLU A 315 24.48 -50.50 -35.36
N ARG A 316 24.42 -50.53 -34.02
CA ARG A 316 25.43 -49.99 -33.07
C ARG A 316 26.05 -48.63 -33.48
N ALA A 317 25.21 -47.64 -33.79
CA ALA A 317 25.66 -46.35 -34.32
C ALA A 317 26.57 -45.53 -33.39
N ILE A 318 26.57 -45.80 -32.08
CA ILE A 318 27.50 -45.18 -31.13
C ILE A 318 27.89 -46.15 -30.02
N VAL A 319 29.15 -46.06 -29.61
CA VAL A 319 29.79 -46.99 -28.67
C VAL A 319 30.77 -46.21 -27.81
N PHE A 320 30.76 -46.50 -26.51
CA PHE A 320 31.69 -45.91 -25.55
C PHE A 320 32.54 -47.01 -24.90
N ASP A 321 33.84 -46.78 -24.74
CA ASP A 321 34.70 -47.67 -23.97
C ASP A 321 34.94 -47.06 -22.58
N TYR A 322 34.56 -47.76 -21.50
CA TYR A 322 34.64 -47.27 -20.12
C TYR A 322 35.49 -48.19 -19.23
N PRO A 323 36.19 -47.66 -18.22
CA PRO A 323 36.90 -48.47 -17.23
C PRO A 323 35.89 -49.16 -16.32
N ASN A 324 35.79 -50.49 -16.38
CA ASN A 324 34.80 -51.23 -15.60
C ASN A 324 35.30 -51.41 -14.16
N PRO A 325 34.64 -50.80 -13.16
CA PRO A 325 35.12 -50.83 -11.77
C PRO A 325 35.04 -52.24 -11.15
N ARG A 326 34.24 -53.15 -11.72
CA ARG A 326 34.07 -54.51 -11.20
C ARG A 326 35.17 -55.46 -11.66
N THR A 327 35.68 -55.27 -12.87
CA THR A 327 36.68 -56.17 -13.48
C THR A 327 38.06 -55.55 -13.58
N GLY A 328 38.16 -54.22 -13.48
CA GLY A 328 39.40 -53.45 -13.68
C GLY A 328 39.83 -53.33 -15.14
N ALA A 329 39.09 -53.92 -16.08
CA ALA A 329 39.38 -53.87 -17.52
C ALA A 329 38.51 -52.86 -18.24
N MET A 330 38.95 -52.39 -19.41
CA MET A 330 38.10 -51.60 -20.31
C MET A 330 36.95 -52.47 -20.84
N SER A 331 35.73 -51.94 -20.76
CA SER A 331 34.51 -52.59 -21.24
C SER A 331 33.78 -51.69 -22.22
N ARG A 332 33.05 -52.30 -23.15
CA ARG A 332 32.26 -51.58 -24.14
C ARG A 332 30.84 -51.33 -23.63
N TYR A 333 30.34 -50.12 -23.84
CA TYR A 333 29.00 -49.66 -23.49
C TYR A 333 28.25 -49.25 -24.75
N PHE A 334 27.05 -49.80 -24.88
CA PHE A 334 26.09 -49.47 -25.92
C PHE A 334 24.88 -48.82 -25.22
N PRO A 335 24.57 -47.55 -25.54
CA PRO A 335 23.45 -46.85 -24.92
C PRO A 335 22.10 -47.32 -25.48
N ASP A 336 21.03 -47.22 -24.68
CA ASP A 336 19.69 -47.65 -25.10
C ASP A 336 19.15 -46.82 -26.30
N PHE A 337 19.37 -45.49 -26.28
CA PHE A 337 19.07 -44.63 -27.42
C PHE A 337 20.13 -43.54 -27.63
N TYR A 338 20.33 -43.19 -28.90
CA TYR A 338 21.12 -42.04 -29.33
C TYR A 338 20.30 -41.11 -30.23
N VAL A 339 20.34 -39.81 -29.93
CA VAL A 339 19.72 -38.75 -30.72
C VAL A 339 20.80 -37.83 -31.28
N PRO A 340 21.28 -38.06 -32.53
CA PRO A 340 22.43 -37.36 -33.10
C PRO A 340 22.28 -35.84 -33.16
N GLU A 341 21.10 -35.35 -33.53
CA GLU A 341 20.82 -33.91 -33.68
C GLU A 341 21.09 -33.11 -32.38
N HIS A 342 20.99 -33.77 -31.23
CA HIS A 342 21.12 -33.12 -29.93
C HIS A 342 22.33 -33.60 -29.14
N THR A 343 23.21 -34.40 -29.74
CA THR A 343 24.31 -35.10 -29.06
C THR A 343 23.86 -35.68 -27.72
N LEU A 344 22.70 -36.34 -27.75
CA LEU A 344 21.96 -36.80 -26.57
C LEU A 344 21.96 -38.32 -26.51
N ILE A 345 22.41 -38.85 -25.38
CA ILE A 345 22.29 -40.25 -25.01
C ILE A 345 21.14 -40.39 -24.01
N VAL A 346 20.28 -41.38 -24.24
CA VAL A 346 19.18 -41.71 -23.33
C VAL A 346 19.36 -43.12 -22.82
N GLU A 347 19.38 -43.27 -21.50
CA GLU A 347 19.47 -44.56 -20.83
C GLU A 347 18.20 -44.82 -20.02
N THR A 348 17.69 -46.05 -20.10
CA THR A 348 16.54 -46.53 -19.33
C THR A 348 16.99 -47.61 -18.35
N LYS A 349 16.67 -47.44 -17.07
CA LYS A 349 16.98 -48.42 -16.01
C LYS A 349 15.79 -48.66 -15.09
N SER A 350 15.73 -49.86 -14.54
CA SER A 350 14.93 -50.09 -13.33
C SER A 350 15.71 -49.65 -12.10
N ILE A 351 15.02 -49.32 -11.00
CA ILE A 351 15.67 -48.99 -9.72
C ILE A 351 16.61 -50.13 -9.32
N TRP A 352 16.12 -51.37 -9.34
CA TRP A 352 16.88 -52.55 -8.96
C TRP A 352 18.16 -52.74 -9.80
N THR A 353 18.06 -52.61 -11.12
CA THR A 353 19.22 -52.77 -12.02
C THR A 353 20.24 -51.65 -11.83
N LEU A 354 19.78 -50.43 -11.56
CA LEU A 354 20.65 -49.30 -11.28
C LEU A 354 21.41 -49.51 -9.97
N ASP A 355 20.71 -49.95 -8.90
CA ASP A 355 21.29 -50.25 -7.59
C ASP A 355 22.30 -51.40 -7.65
N CYS A 356 21.95 -52.53 -8.29
CA CYS A 356 22.82 -53.71 -8.34
C CYS A 356 24.15 -53.47 -9.05
N TYR A 357 24.19 -52.51 -9.97
CA TYR A 357 25.38 -52.20 -10.77
C TYR A 357 25.71 -50.71 -10.73
N TYR A 358 25.51 -50.07 -9.57
CA TYR A 358 25.61 -48.63 -9.41
C TYR A 358 26.95 -48.08 -9.92
N ASP A 359 28.07 -48.57 -9.40
CA ASP A 359 29.41 -48.10 -9.78
C ASP A 359 29.69 -48.29 -11.28
N GLN A 360 29.24 -49.42 -11.83
CA GLN A 360 29.40 -49.73 -13.25
C GLN A 360 28.56 -48.79 -14.13
N ASN A 361 27.33 -48.47 -13.72
CA ASN A 361 26.47 -47.53 -14.44
C ASN A 361 26.99 -46.09 -14.33
N MET A 362 27.48 -45.68 -13.15
CA MET A 362 28.09 -44.36 -12.98
C MET A 362 29.34 -44.21 -13.86
N ALA A 363 30.18 -45.24 -13.96
CA ALA A 363 31.34 -45.23 -14.85
C ALA A 363 30.93 -45.04 -16.33
N LYS A 364 29.89 -45.75 -16.81
CA LYS A 364 29.34 -45.55 -18.16
C LYS A 364 28.83 -44.13 -18.38
N PHE A 365 28.04 -43.63 -17.43
CA PHE A 365 27.42 -42.31 -17.50
C PHE A 365 28.46 -41.20 -17.50
N GLN A 366 29.50 -41.34 -16.70
CA GLN A 366 30.61 -40.40 -16.67
C GLN A 366 31.36 -40.39 -18.01
N THR A 367 31.64 -41.55 -18.61
CA THR A 367 32.27 -41.62 -19.95
C THR A 367 31.45 -40.87 -21.01
N VAL A 368 30.13 -41.01 -21.01
CA VAL A 368 29.25 -40.29 -21.95
C VAL A 368 29.39 -38.78 -21.82
N VAL A 369 29.39 -38.27 -20.58
CA VAL A 369 29.51 -36.83 -20.31
C VAL A 369 30.91 -36.32 -20.62
N ASP A 370 31.95 -37.10 -20.31
CA ASP A 370 33.35 -36.77 -20.59
C ASP A 370 33.64 -36.68 -22.10
N GLU A 371 33.00 -37.53 -22.89
CA GLU A 371 33.04 -37.48 -24.36
C GLU A 371 32.18 -36.36 -24.97
N GLY A 372 31.50 -35.57 -24.13
CA GLY A 372 30.79 -34.36 -24.54
C GLY A 372 29.34 -34.56 -24.95
N PHE A 373 28.74 -35.71 -24.61
CA PHE A 373 27.32 -35.97 -24.84
C PHE A 373 26.47 -35.49 -23.66
N THR A 374 25.26 -35.04 -23.97
CA THR A 374 24.23 -34.85 -22.94
C THR A 374 23.67 -36.22 -22.58
N LEU A 375 23.55 -36.51 -21.29
CA LEU A 375 22.99 -37.77 -20.80
C LEU A 375 21.61 -37.54 -20.18
N MET A 376 20.62 -38.33 -20.58
CA MET A 376 19.31 -38.39 -19.96
C MET A 376 19.07 -39.80 -19.41
N VAL A 377 18.75 -39.92 -18.13
CA VAL A 377 18.50 -41.21 -17.48
C VAL A 377 17.06 -41.26 -16.98
N HIS A 378 16.32 -42.26 -17.45
CA HIS A 378 14.98 -42.58 -17.01
C HIS A 378 14.98 -43.80 -16.09
N VAL A 379 14.53 -43.61 -14.84
CA VAL A 379 14.48 -44.69 -13.85
C VAL A 379 13.04 -45.09 -13.56
N TRP A 380 12.73 -46.38 -13.77
CA TRP A 380 11.40 -46.96 -13.62
C TRP A 380 11.32 -47.88 -12.38
N PRO A 381 10.46 -47.59 -11.38
CA PRO A 381 10.21 -48.49 -10.25
C PRO A 381 9.32 -49.68 -10.61
N SER A 382 8.45 -49.51 -11.61
CA SER A 382 7.51 -50.54 -12.10
C SER A 382 7.09 -50.22 -13.53
N ARG A 383 6.41 -51.17 -14.20
CA ARG A 383 6.06 -51.09 -15.65
C ARG A 383 5.10 -49.94 -16.04
N THR A 384 4.63 -49.11 -15.11
CA THR A 384 3.50 -48.20 -15.34
C THR A 384 3.81 -46.70 -15.38
N ALA A 385 4.96 -46.22 -14.88
CA ALA A 385 5.46 -44.85 -15.08
C ALA A 385 6.89 -44.66 -14.51
N PRO A 386 7.76 -43.81 -15.10
CA PRO A 386 9.04 -43.46 -14.48
C PRO A 386 8.77 -42.53 -13.29
N VAL A 387 9.48 -42.70 -12.19
CA VAL A 387 9.37 -41.80 -11.03
C VAL A 387 10.41 -40.69 -11.09
N PHE A 388 11.49 -40.89 -11.85
CA PHE A 388 12.60 -39.97 -11.90
C PHE A 388 13.17 -39.86 -13.33
N GLU A 389 13.23 -38.64 -13.83
CA GLU A 389 13.91 -38.25 -15.06
C GLU A 389 14.99 -37.24 -14.67
N THR A 390 16.25 -37.56 -14.98
CA THR A 390 17.34 -36.62 -14.80
C THR A 390 18.04 -36.39 -16.13
N VAL A 391 18.41 -35.14 -16.37
CA VAL A 391 19.16 -34.73 -17.56
C VAL A 391 20.43 -34.07 -17.07
N ILE A 392 21.58 -34.65 -17.44
CA ILE A 392 22.92 -34.15 -17.15
C ILE A 392 23.48 -33.57 -18.45
N PRO A 393 23.55 -32.23 -18.58
CA PRO A 393 24.15 -31.61 -19.75
C PRO A 393 25.65 -31.90 -19.86
N ALA A 394 26.17 -32.04 -21.08
CA ALA A 394 27.58 -32.33 -21.36
C ALA A 394 28.59 -31.41 -20.64
N TYR A 395 28.24 -30.14 -20.41
CA TYR A 395 29.14 -29.17 -19.76
C TYR A 395 29.28 -29.35 -18.24
N HIS A 396 28.44 -30.18 -17.61
CA HIS A 396 28.51 -30.39 -16.16
C HIS A 396 29.66 -31.31 -15.74
N LYS A 397 30.26 -32.11 -16.64
CA LYS A 397 31.43 -33.00 -16.43
C LYS A 397 31.39 -33.92 -15.20
N ASP A 398 30.28 -34.00 -14.49
CA ASP A 398 30.16 -34.75 -13.25
C ASP A 398 28.74 -35.32 -13.12
N VAL A 399 28.65 -36.64 -12.98
CA VAL A 399 27.39 -37.37 -12.81
C VAL A 399 26.93 -37.47 -11.35
N SER A 400 27.67 -36.89 -10.40
CA SER A 400 27.34 -36.89 -8.95
C SER A 400 25.99 -36.25 -8.60
N THR A 401 25.39 -35.50 -9.54
CA THR A 401 24.05 -34.91 -9.42
C THR A 401 22.92 -35.93 -9.60
N LEU A 402 23.23 -37.16 -10.00
CA LEU A 402 22.28 -38.26 -10.17
C LEU A 402 21.94 -38.90 -8.80
N THR A 403 21.24 -38.14 -7.95
CA THR A 403 20.67 -38.64 -6.71
C THR A 403 19.18 -38.95 -6.91
N TYR A 404 18.79 -40.23 -6.85
CA TYR A 404 17.39 -40.61 -6.73
C TYR A 404 17.09 -40.96 -5.27
N TYR A 405 16.09 -40.31 -4.69
CA TYR A 405 15.58 -40.69 -3.38
C TYR A 405 14.64 -41.87 -3.58
N THR A 406 14.99 -43.03 -3.04
CA THR A 406 14.02 -44.10 -2.80
C THR A 406 13.07 -43.59 -1.71
N ALA A 407 11.77 -43.62 -2.00
CA ALA A 407 10.73 -43.31 -1.01
C ALA A 407 10.53 -44.47 -0.04
#